data_AF-A0A1I8BU26-F1
#
_entry.id   AF-A0A1I8BU26-F1
#
_cell.length_a   1.000
_cell.length_b   1.000
_cell.length_c   1.000
_cell.angle_alpha   90.00
_cell.angle_beta   90.00
_cell.angle_gamma   90.00
#
_symmetry.space_group_name_H-M   'P 1'
#
loop_
_entity.id
_entity.type
_entity.pdbx_description
1 polymer ?
#
loop_
_entity_poly.entity_id
_entity_poly.type
_entity_poly.pdbx_seq_one_letter_code
_entity_poly.pdbx_strand_id
1 'polypeptide(L)'
;MSAEYIYRRCAEAEWLKSNQKNDFLLVARLALFQSISSFCPLFYIAFWLGDWKRLQQSLATLLVTRQFVQNFTEIGIPLIYGELRLIQYAFIGNMEAKRKVSHWRANQTIKFGKEDNHSEEERQAALSEYGRPLDDYLEMFIQLGYVLLFSSAFPLAPLCAFLNNLLEARVDAFKLCALHRRPWPTNYDIGGWDGVIKVLNICLYKILKIFLKIMLIASVWVNLTLVLLRCLTNG
;
A
#
# COMPACT_ATOMS: atom_id res chain seq x y z
N MET A 1 -19.23 -1.64 3.49
CA MET A 1 -18.57 -2.94 3.27
C MET A 1 -18.08 -2.94 1.84
N SER A 2 -16.78 -2.71 1.60
CA SER A 2 -16.25 -2.57 0.24
C SER A 2 -16.16 -3.93 -0.46
N ALA A 3 -16.30 -3.97 -1.79
CA ALA A 3 -16.10 -5.19 -2.58
C ALA A 3 -14.69 -5.80 -2.35
N GLU A 4 -13.71 -4.94 -2.06
CA GLU A 4 -12.36 -5.31 -1.66
C GLU A 4 -12.32 -6.16 -0.39
N TYR A 5 -13.14 -5.83 0.63
CA TYR A 5 -13.22 -6.62 1.86
C TYR A 5 -13.74 -8.04 1.61
N ILE A 6 -14.76 -8.17 0.76
CA ILE A 6 -15.33 -9.48 0.39
C ILE A 6 -14.30 -10.29 -0.39
N TYR A 7 -13.63 -9.66 -1.36
CA TYR A 7 -12.60 -10.32 -2.16
C TYR A 7 -11.42 -10.81 -1.29
N ARG A 8 -10.96 -9.98 -0.35
CA ARG A 8 -9.90 -10.35 0.61
C ARG A 8 -10.30 -11.54 1.48
N ARG A 9 -11.55 -11.57 1.99
CA ARG A 9 -12.09 -12.69 2.75
C ARG A 9 -12.20 -13.98 1.95
N CYS A 10 -12.62 -13.90 0.69
CA CYS A 10 -12.66 -15.06 -0.21
C CYS A 10 -11.25 -15.57 -0.54
N ALA A 11 -10.31 -14.66 -0.81
CA ALA A 11 -8.91 -14.98 -1.06
C ALA A 11 -8.25 -15.66 0.16
N GLU A 12 -8.55 -15.17 1.37
CA GLU A 12 -8.08 -15.76 2.63
C GLU A 12 -8.60 -17.18 2.84
N ALA A 13 -9.89 -17.42 2.54
CA ALA A 13 -10.51 -18.74 2.60
C ALA A 13 -9.91 -19.73 1.58
N GLU A 14 -9.60 -19.25 0.36
CA GLU A 14 -8.91 -20.06 -0.66
C GLU A 14 -7.50 -20.46 -0.22
N TRP A 15 -6.77 -19.56 0.45
CA TRP A 15 -5.41 -19.85 0.91
C TRP A 15 -5.35 -20.93 1.97
N LEU A 16 -6.24 -20.87 2.96
CA LEU A 16 -6.31 -21.88 4.03
C LEU A 16 -6.53 -23.29 3.48
N LYS A 17 -7.15 -23.38 2.30
CA LYS A 17 -7.41 -24.63 1.58
C LYS A 17 -6.23 -25.10 0.71
N SER A 18 -5.31 -24.19 0.34
CA SER A 18 -4.27 -24.41 -0.67
C SER A 18 -2.92 -24.90 -0.13
N ASN A 19 -2.71 -24.94 1.19
CA ASN A 19 -1.48 -25.46 1.82
C ASN A 19 -0.17 -24.95 1.16
N GLN A 20 0.01 -23.62 1.08
CA GLN A 20 1.15 -22.88 0.48
C GLN A 20 1.47 -23.13 -1.02
N LYS A 21 0.93 -24.16 -1.66
CA LYS A 21 1.37 -24.59 -3.01
C LYS A 21 1.02 -23.61 -4.15
N ASN A 22 0.09 -22.68 -3.96
CA ASN A 22 -0.35 -21.72 -4.99
C ASN A 22 -0.27 -20.25 -4.54
N ASP A 23 0.73 -19.90 -3.72
CA ASP A 23 0.92 -18.53 -3.23
C ASP A 23 1.03 -17.50 -4.38
N PHE A 24 1.65 -17.86 -5.51
CA PHE A 24 1.74 -16.99 -6.69
C PHE A 24 0.38 -16.60 -7.26
N LEU A 25 -0.53 -17.56 -7.47
CA LEU A 25 -1.81 -17.28 -8.12
C LEU A 25 -2.70 -16.41 -7.24
N LEU A 26 -2.67 -16.63 -5.94
CA LEU A 26 -3.37 -15.82 -4.96
C LEU A 26 -2.86 -14.37 -4.98
N VAL A 27 -1.53 -14.21 -4.86
CA VAL A 27 -0.88 -12.89 -4.89
C VAL A 27 -1.17 -12.19 -6.22
N ALA A 28 -1.08 -12.89 -7.35
CA ALA A 28 -1.38 -12.33 -8.66
C ALA A 28 -2.83 -11.87 -8.78
N ARG A 29 -3.79 -12.67 -8.32
CA ARG A 29 -5.23 -12.34 -8.32
C ARG A 29 -5.51 -11.08 -7.50
N LEU A 30 -4.96 -11.00 -6.29
CA LEU A 30 -5.07 -9.83 -5.40
C LEU A 30 -4.41 -8.59 -6.01
N ALA A 31 -3.17 -8.72 -6.48
CA ALA A 31 -2.43 -7.64 -7.11
C ALA A 31 -3.16 -7.10 -8.36
N LEU A 32 -3.71 -7.97 -9.20
CA LEU A 32 -4.48 -7.60 -10.39
C LEU A 32 -5.75 -6.86 -10.03
N PHE A 33 -6.55 -7.41 -9.10
CA PHE A 33 -7.78 -6.77 -8.65
C PHE A 33 -7.51 -5.38 -8.07
N GLN A 34 -6.51 -5.26 -7.19
CA GLN A 34 -6.14 -4.01 -6.57
C GLN A 34 -5.59 -3.00 -7.58
N SER A 35 -4.81 -3.45 -8.56
CA SER A 35 -4.28 -2.61 -9.63
C SER A 35 -5.38 -2.04 -10.51
N ILE A 36 -6.34 -2.87 -10.92
CA ILE A 36 -7.49 -2.43 -11.73
C ILE A 36 -8.28 -1.38 -10.93
N SER A 37 -8.62 -1.68 -9.68
CA SER A 37 -9.35 -0.75 -8.81
C SER A 37 -8.60 0.58 -8.62
N SER A 38 -7.28 0.52 -8.43
CA SER A 38 -6.45 1.69 -8.10
C SER A 38 -6.08 2.55 -9.32
N PHE A 39 -5.86 1.93 -10.49
CA PHE A 39 -5.31 2.61 -11.67
C PHE A 39 -6.36 2.91 -12.75
N CYS A 40 -7.46 2.15 -12.87
CA CYS A 40 -8.49 2.41 -13.88
C CYS A 40 -9.06 3.85 -13.84
N PRO A 41 -9.37 4.44 -12.67
CA PRO A 41 -9.83 5.83 -12.62
C PRO A 41 -8.81 6.82 -13.17
N LEU A 42 -7.52 6.59 -12.90
CA LEU A 42 -6.44 7.46 -13.39
C LEU A 42 -6.23 7.30 -14.90
N PHE A 43 -6.31 6.07 -15.42
CA PHE A 43 -6.28 5.83 -16.87
C PHE A 43 -7.47 6.46 -17.57
N TYR A 44 -8.65 6.44 -16.95
CA TYR A 44 -9.83 7.12 -17.46
C TYR A 44 -9.58 8.64 -17.55
N ILE A 45 -9.03 9.27 -16.51
CA ILE A 45 -8.69 10.70 -16.55
C ILE A 45 -7.62 10.99 -17.61
N ALA A 46 -6.56 10.17 -17.67
CA ALA A 46 -5.42 10.39 -18.55
C ALA A 46 -5.75 10.22 -20.03
N PHE A 47 -6.46 9.14 -20.38
CA PHE A 47 -6.69 8.75 -21.78
C PHE A 47 -8.08 9.09 -22.31
N TRP A 48 -9.12 9.02 -21.47
CA TRP A 48 -10.49 9.29 -21.92
C TRP A 48 -10.86 10.76 -21.78
N LEU A 49 -10.55 11.38 -20.63
CA LEU A 49 -10.81 12.81 -20.42
C LEU A 49 -9.69 13.70 -20.97
N GLY A 50 -8.44 13.22 -20.97
CA GLY A 50 -7.29 13.99 -21.43
C GLY A 50 -6.95 15.21 -20.56
N ASP A 51 -7.47 15.29 -19.33
CA ASP A 51 -7.23 16.43 -18.43
C ASP A 51 -6.01 16.18 -17.54
N TRP A 52 -4.87 16.70 -18.00
CA TRP A 52 -3.60 16.55 -17.31
C TRP A 52 -3.54 17.20 -15.94
N LYS A 53 -4.21 18.36 -15.78
CA LYS A 53 -4.23 19.08 -14.50
C LYS A 53 -5.02 18.28 -13.47
N ARG A 54 -6.17 17.73 -13.86
CA ARG A 54 -6.96 16.84 -12.99
C ARG A 54 -6.21 15.57 -12.65
N LEU A 55 -5.45 15.00 -13.58
CA LEU A 55 -4.62 13.83 -13.31
C LEU A 55 -3.57 14.14 -12.24
N GLN A 56 -2.83 15.23 -12.39
CA GLN A 56 -1.82 15.67 -11.41
C GLN A 56 -2.44 15.93 -10.03
N GLN A 57 -3.56 16.64 -9.96
CA GLN A 57 -4.26 16.92 -8.72
C GLN A 57 -4.77 15.64 -8.05
N SER A 58 -5.32 14.71 -8.83
CA SER A 58 -5.79 13.41 -8.33
C SER A 58 -4.64 12.57 -7.80
N LEU A 59 -3.51 12.52 -8.50
CA LEU A 59 -2.30 11.83 -8.06
C LEU A 59 -1.72 12.43 -6.78
N ALA A 60 -1.58 13.76 -6.73
CA ALA A 60 -1.09 14.45 -5.53
C ALA A 60 -2.01 14.19 -4.34
N THR A 61 -3.33 14.29 -4.54
CA THR A 61 -4.32 14.01 -3.50
C THR A 61 -4.22 12.57 -3.03
N LEU A 62 -4.10 11.59 -3.95
CA LEU A 62 -3.99 10.18 -3.60
C LEU A 62 -2.71 9.89 -2.80
N LEU A 63 -1.55 10.39 -3.23
CA LEU A 63 -0.28 10.15 -2.54
C LEU A 63 -0.25 10.80 -1.15
N VAL A 64 -0.73 12.05 -1.03
CA VAL A 64 -0.82 12.75 0.26
C VAL A 64 -1.83 12.08 1.18
N THR A 65 -3.03 11.78 0.68
CA THR A 65 -4.09 11.17 1.49
C THR A 65 -3.69 9.79 1.96
N ARG A 66 -3.05 8.97 1.11
CA ARG A 66 -2.56 7.65 1.51
C ARG A 66 -1.54 7.75 2.64
N GLN A 67 -0.53 8.61 2.49
CA GLN A 67 0.46 8.85 3.55
C GLN A 67 -0.19 9.23 4.88
N PHE A 68 -1.13 10.18 4.83
CA PHE A 68 -1.79 10.68 6.04
C PHE A 68 -2.69 9.63 6.67
N VAL A 69 -3.57 9.02 5.87
CA VAL A 69 -4.52 8.01 6.35
C VAL A 69 -3.74 6.85 6.96
N GLN A 70 -2.69 6.38 6.31
CA GLN A 70 -1.89 5.24 6.77
C GLN A 70 -1.16 5.53 8.08
N ASN A 71 -0.46 6.67 8.16
CA ASN A 71 0.14 7.13 9.42
C ASN A 71 -0.91 7.26 10.54
N PHE A 72 -2.12 7.76 10.21
CA PHE A 72 -3.21 7.90 11.18
C PHE A 72 -3.81 6.56 11.59
N THR A 73 -3.98 5.62 10.67
CA THR A 73 -4.59 4.33 10.94
C THR A 73 -3.67 3.40 11.71
N GLU A 74 -2.37 3.55 11.51
CA GLU A 74 -1.39 2.65 12.13
C GLU A 74 -0.88 3.16 13.47
N ILE A 75 -0.70 4.48 13.63
CA ILE A 75 -0.25 5.08 14.89
C ILE A 75 -1.41 5.74 15.64
N GLY A 76 -2.22 6.55 14.95
CA GLY A 76 -3.25 7.38 15.57
C GLY A 76 -4.42 6.57 16.14
N ILE A 77 -4.97 5.64 15.36
CA ILE A 77 -6.11 4.80 15.72
C ILE A 77 -5.87 4.00 17.00
N PRO A 78 -4.80 3.19 17.16
CA PRO A 78 -4.62 2.42 18.39
C PRO A 78 -4.51 3.32 19.64
N LEU A 79 -3.92 4.50 19.51
CA LEU A 79 -3.83 5.47 20.61
C LEU A 79 -5.19 6.12 20.94
N ILE A 80 -5.96 6.50 19.92
CA ILE A 80 -7.26 7.19 20.05
C ILE A 80 -8.36 6.21 20.50
N TYR A 81 -8.44 5.01 19.92
CA TYR A 81 -9.42 4.00 20.33
C TYR A 81 -9.22 3.58 21.79
N GLY A 82 -7.98 3.57 22.28
CA GLY A 82 -7.69 3.39 23.70
C GLY A 82 -8.35 4.47 24.56
N GLU A 83 -8.27 5.74 24.18
CA GLU A 83 -8.90 6.84 24.92
C GLU A 83 -10.43 6.83 24.84
N LEU A 84 -10.97 6.60 23.64
CA LEU A 84 -12.42 6.59 23.43
C LEU A 84 -13.10 5.44 24.19
N ARG A 85 -12.47 4.26 24.26
CA ARG A 85 -12.99 3.16 25.09
C ARG A 85 -12.98 3.51 26.58
N LEU A 86 -11.95 4.20 27.06
CA LEU A 86 -11.88 4.62 28.47
C LEU A 86 -12.99 5.62 28.82
N ILE A 87 -13.24 6.58 27.94
CA ILE A 87 -14.34 7.55 28.07
C ILE A 87 -15.68 6.82 28.01
N GLN A 88 -15.87 5.90 27.07
CA GLN A 88 -17.09 5.11 26.92
C GLN A 88 -17.37 4.27 28.17
N TYR A 89 -16.39 3.55 28.70
CA TYR A 89 -16.56 2.75 29.92
C TYR A 89 -16.75 3.62 31.17
N ALA A 90 -16.14 4.81 31.23
CA ALA A 90 -16.41 5.79 32.27
C ALA A 90 -17.85 6.30 32.22
N PHE A 91 -18.38 6.55 31.03
CA PHE A 91 -19.74 7.03 30.82
C PHE A 91 -20.80 5.97 31.10
N ILE A 92 -20.59 4.73 30.63
CA ILE A 92 -21.47 3.59 30.90
C ILE A 92 -21.39 3.14 32.38
N GLY A 93 -20.44 3.67 33.16
CA GLY A 93 -20.25 3.30 34.56
C GLY A 93 -19.66 1.89 34.75
N ASN A 94 -19.20 1.24 33.67
CA ASN A 94 -18.59 -0.08 33.72
C ASN A 94 -17.12 0.03 34.17
N MET A 95 -16.96 0.26 35.48
CA MET A 95 -15.66 0.49 36.13
C MET A 95 -14.71 -0.70 35.99
N GLU A 96 -15.21 -1.93 35.82
CA GLU A 96 -14.37 -3.11 35.59
C GLU A 96 -13.76 -3.12 34.18
N ALA A 97 -14.57 -2.82 33.15
CA ALA A 97 -14.08 -2.66 31.77
C ALA A 97 -13.14 -1.46 31.62
N LYS A 98 -13.45 -0.34 32.30
CA LYS A 98 -12.57 0.83 32.39
C LYS A 98 -11.22 0.46 33.01
N ARG A 99 -11.22 -0.31 34.10
CA ARG A 99 -9.99 -0.79 34.76
C ARG A 99 -9.18 -1.69 33.82
N LYS A 100 -9.82 -2.64 33.12
CA LYS A 100 -9.15 -3.53 32.14
C LYS A 100 -8.50 -2.76 30.98
N VAL A 101 -9.20 -1.80 30.37
CA VAL A 101 -8.63 -0.98 29.28
C VAL A 101 -7.56 0.00 29.80
N SER A 102 -7.74 0.54 31.02
CA SER A 102 -6.75 1.43 31.62
C SER A 102 -5.47 0.69 32.00
N HIS A 103 -5.59 -0.57 32.45
CA HIS A 103 -4.45 -1.47 32.66
C HIS A 103 -3.78 -1.85 31.33
N TRP A 104 -4.54 -2.15 30.28
CA TRP A 104 -3.98 -2.41 28.94
C TRP A 104 -3.19 -1.20 28.41
N ARG A 105 -3.72 0.03 28.60
CA ARG A 105 -3.04 1.29 28.26
C ARG A 105 -1.80 1.53 29.13
N ALA A 106 -1.93 1.35 30.45
CA ALA A 106 -0.82 1.48 31.39
C ALA A 106 0.31 0.50 31.01
N ASN A 107 -0.01 -0.75 30.67
CA ASN A 107 0.98 -1.74 30.21
C ASN A 107 1.61 -1.39 28.86
N GLN A 108 0.91 -0.68 27.97
CA GLN A 108 1.51 -0.10 26.77
C GLN A 108 2.49 1.05 27.07
N THR A 109 2.17 1.92 28.03
CA THR A 109 3.07 3.01 28.46
C THR A 109 4.23 2.55 29.37
N ILE A 110 4.02 1.49 30.15
CA ILE A 110 5.02 0.86 31.04
C ILE A 110 6.11 0.13 30.23
N LYS A 111 5.86 -0.19 28.95
CA LYS A 111 6.88 -0.71 28.00
C LYS A 111 8.15 0.16 27.90
N PHE A 112 8.09 1.45 28.28
CA PHE A 112 9.23 2.36 28.24
C PHE A 112 9.93 2.58 29.59
N GLY A 113 9.52 1.94 30.70
CA GLY A 113 10.22 2.27 31.95
C GLY A 113 9.90 1.59 33.28
N LYS A 114 9.22 0.44 33.42
CA LYS A 114 9.21 -0.26 34.73
C LYS A 114 8.83 -1.74 34.70
N GLU A 115 9.44 -2.50 35.61
CA GLU A 115 9.19 -3.92 35.91
C GLU A 115 7.71 -4.15 36.25
N ASP A 116 7.08 -5.07 35.52
CA ASP A 116 5.69 -5.51 35.68
C ASP A 116 5.73 -6.98 36.15
N ASN A 117 4.89 -7.37 37.12
CA ASN A 117 4.91 -8.71 37.74
C ASN A 117 4.26 -9.82 36.87
N HIS A 118 3.81 -9.49 35.66
CA HIS A 118 3.28 -10.43 34.70
C HIS A 118 4.41 -11.15 33.96
N SER A 119 4.29 -12.47 33.78
CA SER A 119 5.27 -13.20 32.99
C SER A 119 5.16 -12.77 31.51
N GLU A 120 6.29 -12.79 30.80
CA GLU A 120 6.37 -12.29 29.43
C GLU A 120 5.41 -13.03 28.48
N GLU A 121 5.06 -14.27 28.81
CA GLU A 121 4.11 -15.10 28.08
C GLU A 121 2.68 -14.53 28.10
N GLU A 122 2.21 -14.03 29.26
CA GLU A 122 0.89 -13.41 29.39
C GLU A 122 0.81 -12.10 28.60
N ARG A 123 1.90 -11.32 28.61
CA ARG A 123 2.03 -10.10 27.80
C ARG A 123 1.96 -10.38 26.31
N GLN A 124 2.62 -11.43 25.82
CA GLN A 124 2.59 -11.80 24.41
C GLN A 124 1.25 -12.39 23.97
N ALA A 125 0.56 -13.12 24.86
CA ALA A 125 -0.76 -13.68 24.57
C ALA A 125 -1.85 -12.61 24.41
N ALA A 126 -1.68 -11.44 25.03
CA ALA A 126 -2.62 -10.32 24.94
C ALA A 126 -2.46 -9.47 23.65
N LEU A 127 -1.41 -9.66 22.87
CA LEU A 127 -1.15 -8.94 21.62
C LEU A 127 -1.86 -9.61 20.44
N SER A 128 -2.23 -8.83 19.42
CA SER A 128 -2.75 -9.39 18.18
C SER A 128 -1.67 -10.17 17.44
N GLU A 129 -2.07 -11.24 16.77
CA GLU A 129 -1.19 -11.94 15.85
C GLU A 129 -0.88 -11.03 14.65
N TYR A 130 0.40 -10.97 14.27
CA TYR A 130 0.80 -10.23 13.09
C TYR A 130 0.13 -10.87 11.87
N GLY A 131 -0.67 -10.08 11.17
CA GLY A 131 -1.28 -10.46 9.90
C GLY A 131 -0.21 -10.86 8.89
N ARG A 132 -0.62 -11.48 7.79
CA ARG A 132 0.35 -11.93 6.79
C ARG A 132 1.08 -10.72 6.18
N PRO A 133 2.38 -10.85 5.85
CA PRO A 133 3.12 -9.81 5.13
C PRO A 133 2.53 -9.43 3.76
N LEU A 134 1.53 -10.19 3.28
CA LEU A 134 0.89 -10.00 1.98
C LEU A 134 0.32 -8.58 1.83
N ASP A 135 -0.33 -8.06 2.87
CA ASP A 135 -0.97 -6.74 2.79
C ASP A 135 0.09 -5.63 2.70
N ASP A 136 1.16 -5.73 3.49
CA ASP A 136 2.28 -4.79 3.47
C ASP A 136 3.00 -4.81 2.09
N TYR A 137 3.22 -6.01 1.51
CA TYR A 137 3.77 -6.14 0.16
C TYR A 137 2.83 -5.61 -0.93
N LEU A 138 1.52 -5.83 -0.82
CA LEU A 138 0.53 -5.34 -1.77
C LEU A 138 0.50 -3.82 -1.79
N GLU A 139 0.65 -3.20 -0.63
CA GLU A 139 0.68 -1.76 -0.52
C GLU A 139 1.93 -1.16 -1.20
N MET A 140 3.10 -1.71 -0.90
CA MET A 140 4.37 -1.37 -1.55
C MET A 140 4.29 -1.56 -3.07
N PHE A 141 3.63 -2.64 -3.53
CA PHE A 141 3.43 -2.92 -4.94
C PHE A 141 2.57 -1.85 -5.63
N ILE A 142 1.46 -1.42 -5.01
CA ILE A 142 0.61 -0.37 -5.60
C ILE A 142 1.33 0.98 -5.61
N GLN A 143 2.09 1.30 -4.56
CA GLN A 143 2.90 2.51 -4.51
C GLN A 143 3.96 2.53 -5.62
N LEU A 144 4.65 1.41 -5.84
CA LEU A 144 5.57 1.23 -6.96
C LEU A 144 4.84 1.44 -8.31
N GLY A 145 3.62 0.91 -8.44
CA GLY A 145 2.80 1.12 -9.63
C GLY A 145 2.50 2.59 -9.92
N TYR A 146 2.21 3.41 -8.90
CA TYR A 146 2.01 4.85 -9.10
C TYR A 146 3.27 5.56 -9.60
N VAL A 147 4.43 5.21 -9.04
CA VAL A 147 5.71 5.77 -9.47
C VAL A 147 6.01 5.35 -10.91
N LEU A 148 5.92 4.06 -11.23
CA LEU A 148 6.29 3.55 -12.56
C LEU A 148 5.37 4.05 -13.68
N LEU A 149 4.06 4.17 -13.41
CA LEU A 149 3.08 4.53 -14.44
C LEU A 149 2.88 6.04 -14.59
N PHE A 150 3.01 6.81 -13.50
CA PHE A 150 2.58 8.22 -13.48
C PHE A 150 3.67 9.23 -13.13
N SER A 151 4.95 8.84 -13.03
CA SER A 151 6.04 9.81 -12.77
C SER A 151 6.21 10.84 -13.89
N SER A 152 5.87 10.51 -15.14
CA SER A 152 5.84 11.51 -16.22
C SER A 152 4.74 12.55 -16.01
N ALA A 153 3.65 12.16 -15.34
CA ALA A 153 2.55 13.03 -14.99
C ALA A 153 2.82 13.87 -13.76
N PHE A 154 3.36 13.26 -12.72
CA PHE A 154 3.70 13.91 -11.47
C PHE A 154 5.15 13.57 -11.13
N PRO A 155 6.14 14.40 -11.55
CA PRO A 155 7.56 14.13 -11.35
C PRO A 155 8.00 14.02 -9.89
N LEU A 156 7.20 14.55 -8.96
CA LEU A 156 7.43 14.46 -7.52
C LEU A 156 6.96 13.13 -6.91
N ALA A 157 6.24 12.28 -7.67
CA ALA A 157 5.75 10.98 -7.19
C ALA A 157 6.85 10.09 -6.58
N PRO A 158 8.04 9.93 -7.20
CA PRO A 158 9.12 9.11 -6.63
C PRO A 158 9.64 9.66 -5.30
N LEU A 159 9.73 10.99 -5.16
CA LEU A 159 10.19 11.63 -3.93
C LEU A 159 9.17 11.41 -2.81
N CYS A 160 7.88 11.60 -3.09
CA CYS A 160 6.81 11.32 -2.13
C CYS A 160 6.82 9.85 -1.71
N ALA A 161 6.97 8.93 -2.66
CA ALA A 161 7.06 7.51 -2.37
C ALA A 161 8.30 7.14 -1.53
N PHE A 162 9.44 7.78 -1.80
CA PHE A 162 10.66 7.56 -1.01
C PHE A 162 10.49 8.02 0.45
N LEU A 163 9.91 9.21 0.65
CA LEU A 163 9.63 9.72 1.99
C LEU A 163 8.60 8.84 2.72
N ASN A 164 7.58 8.34 2.00
CA ASN A 164 6.64 7.37 2.56
C ASN A 164 7.37 6.13 3.05
N ASN A 165 8.19 5.52 2.19
CA ASN A 165 8.92 4.29 2.55
C ASN A 165 9.86 4.47 3.75
N LEU A 166 10.44 5.67 3.93
CA LEU A 166 11.30 5.95 5.07
C LEU A 166 10.51 6.02 6.39
N LEU A 167 9.33 6.64 6.35
CA LEU A 167 8.43 6.68 7.50
C LEU A 167 7.87 5.28 7.76
N GLU A 168 7.37 4.62 6.73
CA GLU A 168 6.75 3.30 6.80
C GLU A 168 7.69 2.26 7.39
N ALA A 169 8.96 2.25 7.00
CA ALA A 169 9.95 1.35 7.60
C ALA A 169 10.06 1.50 9.13
N ARG A 170 9.82 2.71 9.67
CA ARG A 170 9.80 2.95 11.12
C ARG A 170 8.46 2.55 11.74
N VAL A 171 7.36 2.83 11.05
CA VAL A 171 6.01 2.46 11.49
C VAL A 171 5.87 0.94 11.56
N ASP A 172 6.31 0.21 10.54
CA ASP A 172 6.28 -1.26 10.51
C ASP A 172 7.18 -1.89 11.57
N ALA A 173 8.37 -1.31 11.80
CA ALA A 173 9.23 -1.73 12.90
C ALA A 173 8.52 -1.56 14.25
N PHE A 174 7.85 -0.43 14.46
CA PHE A 174 7.05 -0.21 15.67
C PHE A 174 5.86 -1.17 15.75
N LYS A 175 5.16 -1.43 14.64
CA LYS A 175 4.03 -2.37 14.54
C LYS A 175 4.45 -3.78 14.97
N LEU A 176 5.62 -4.25 14.54
CA LEU A 176 6.16 -5.56 14.90
C LEU A 176 6.69 -5.62 16.34
N CYS A 177 7.34 -4.57 16.83
CA CYS A 177 7.93 -4.56 18.17
C CYS A 177 6.92 -4.27 19.30
N ALA A 178 5.94 -3.40 19.04
CA ALA A 178 5.08 -2.84 20.08
C ALA A 178 3.63 -3.29 20.01
N LEU A 179 3.08 -3.60 18.82
CA LEU A 179 1.65 -3.85 18.64
C LEU A 179 1.31 -5.33 18.44
N HIS A 180 2.20 -6.12 17.84
CA HIS A 180 1.94 -7.52 17.54
C HIS A 180 2.76 -8.48 18.40
N ARG A 181 2.23 -9.70 18.53
CA ARG A 181 2.98 -10.83 19.08
C ARG A 181 4.14 -11.18 18.14
N ARG A 182 5.27 -11.58 18.71
CA ARG A 182 6.43 -12.05 17.95
C ARG A 182 6.02 -13.19 17.00
N PRO A 183 6.17 -13.02 15.67
CA PRO A 183 5.87 -14.10 14.74
C PRO A 183 6.94 -15.20 14.84
N TRP A 184 6.54 -16.43 14.53
CA TRP A 184 7.48 -17.54 14.43
C TRP A 184 8.44 -17.31 13.26
N PRO A 185 9.76 -17.51 13.44
CA PRO A 185 10.70 -17.43 12.35
C PRO A 185 10.41 -18.54 11.36
N THR A 186 10.29 -18.14 10.12
CA THR A 186 9.94 -18.98 8.98
C THR A 186 10.89 -18.60 7.87
N ASN A 187 11.41 -19.61 7.16
CA ASN A 187 12.24 -19.39 5.99
C ASN A 187 11.33 -18.91 4.85
N TYR A 188 11.04 -17.61 4.83
CA TYR A 188 10.28 -16.98 3.76
C TYR A 188 11.22 -16.37 2.74
N ASP A 189 11.21 -16.91 1.53
CA ASP A 189 11.48 -16.09 0.35
C ASP A 189 10.31 -15.11 0.14
N ILE A 190 10.52 -14.07 -0.68
CA ILE A 190 9.46 -13.14 -1.13
C ILE A 190 8.22 -13.89 -1.70
N GLY A 191 8.38 -15.15 -2.07
CA GLY A 191 7.28 -16.06 -2.40
C GLY A 191 6.64 -15.69 -3.73
N GLY A 192 5.30 -15.72 -3.78
CA GLY A 192 4.53 -15.41 -4.98
C GLY A 192 4.80 -14.03 -5.58
N TRP A 193 5.29 -13.07 -4.78
CA TRP A 193 5.58 -11.72 -5.23
C TRP A 193 6.73 -11.64 -6.24
N ASP A 194 7.72 -12.53 -6.17
CA ASP A 194 8.84 -12.54 -7.13
C ASP A 194 8.33 -12.81 -8.54
N GLY A 195 7.45 -13.79 -8.69
CA GLY A 195 6.78 -14.08 -9.96
C GLY A 195 5.94 -12.90 -10.45
N VAL A 196 5.18 -12.25 -9.55
CA VAL A 196 4.30 -11.13 -9.91
C VAL A 196 5.10 -9.90 -10.35
N ILE A 197 6.18 -9.57 -9.64
CA ILE A 197 7.07 -8.46 -9.97
C ILE A 197 7.78 -8.72 -11.31
N LYS A 198 8.24 -9.95 -11.57
CA LYS A 198 8.84 -10.33 -12.86
C LYS A 198 7.85 -10.14 -14.00
N VAL A 199 6.62 -10.63 -13.87
CA VAL A 199 5.58 -10.46 -14.88
C VAL A 199 5.26 -8.99 -15.11
N LEU A 200 5.09 -8.21 -14.03
CA LEU A 200 4.86 -6.77 -14.10
C LEU A 200 6.00 -6.07 -14.86
N ASN A 201 7.25 -6.33 -14.51
CA ASN A 201 8.41 -5.72 -15.14
C ASN A 201 8.51 -6.05 -16.63
N ILE A 202 8.25 -7.30 -17.01
CA ILE A 202 8.21 -7.71 -18.43
C ILE A 202 7.11 -6.95 -19.17
N CYS A 203 5.91 -6.85 -18.60
CA CYS A 203 4.80 -6.12 -19.20
C CYS A 203 5.11 -4.63 -19.34
N LEU A 204 5.60 -3.99 -18.28
CA LEU A 204 5.98 -2.58 -18.28
C LEU A 204 7.08 -2.28 -19.30
N TYR A 205 8.13 -3.10 -19.35
CA TYR A 205 9.20 -2.96 -20.35
C TYR A 205 8.65 -3.06 -21.78
N LYS A 206 7.77 -4.04 -22.04
CA LYS A 206 7.14 -4.19 -23.36
C LYS A 206 6.27 -2.98 -23.72
N ILE A 207 5.44 -2.51 -22.79
CA ILE A 207 4.58 -1.33 -22.99
C ILE A 207 5.44 -0.09 -23.27
N LEU A 208 6.46 0.16 -22.44
CA LEU A 208 7.37 1.30 -22.60
C LEU A 208 8.10 1.24 -23.95
N LYS A 209 8.58 0.06 -24.35
CA LYS A 209 9.26 -0.14 -25.63
C LYS A 209 8.33 0.13 -26.82
N ILE A 210 7.07 -0.30 -26.73
CA ILE A 210 6.04 0.00 -27.75
C ILE A 210 5.78 1.52 -27.79
N PHE A 211 5.59 2.15 -26.64
CA PHE A 211 5.33 3.58 -26.54
C PHE A 211 6.48 4.42 -27.11
N LEU A 212 7.73 4.09 -26.76
CA LEU A 212 8.93 4.75 -27.31
C LEU A 212 9.02 4.59 -28.83
N LYS A 213 8.70 3.40 -29.36
CA LYS A 213 8.70 3.16 -30.80
C LYS A 213 7.64 4.00 -31.52
N ILE A 214 6.45 4.14 -30.94
CA ILE A 214 5.38 5.00 -31.46
C ILE A 214 5.79 6.47 -31.44
N MET A 215 6.35 6.96 -30.32
CA MET A 215 6.86 8.33 -30.22
C MET A 215 7.95 8.61 -31.26
N LEU A 216 8.88 7.67 -31.46
CA LEU A 216 9.94 7.82 -32.46
C LEU A 216 9.35 7.94 -33.87
N ILE A 217 8.41 7.07 -34.24
CA ILE A 217 7.74 7.10 -35.55
C ILE A 217 7.00 8.43 -35.73
N ALA A 218 6.27 8.90 -34.73
CA ALA A 218 5.57 10.18 -34.77
C ALA A 218 6.54 11.35 -34.97
N SER A 219 7.66 11.37 -34.25
CA SER A 219 8.68 12.42 -34.39
C SER A 219 9.34 12.44 -35.78
N VAL A 220 9.61 11.27 -36.36
CA VAL A 220 10.13 11.15 -37.72
C VAL A 220 9.11 11.67 -38.74
N TRP A 221 7.83 11.35 -38.54
CA TRP A 221 6.76 11.78 -39.43
C TRP A 221 6.52 13.30 -39.38
N VAL A 222 6.57 13.91 -38.19
CA VAL A 222 6.51 15.37 -38.00
C VAL A 222 7.72 16.05 -38.65
N ASN A 223 8.93 15.52 -38.47
CA ASN A 223 10.12 16.09 -39.10
C ASN A 223 10.08 15.96 -40.63
N LEU A 224 9.61 14.83 -41.15
CA LEU A 224 9.46 14.61 -42.59
C LEU A 224 8.44 15.57 -43.20
N THR A 225 7.28 15.76 -42.55
CA THR A 225 6.27 16.71 -43.00
C THR A 225 6.77 18.15 -42.97
N LEU A 226 7.51 18.56 -41.94
CA LEU A 226 8.14 19.88 -41.86
C LEU A 226 9.17 20.12 -42.98
N VAL A 227 9.98 19.11 -43.30
CA VAL A 227 10.96 19.19 -44.41
C VAL A 227 10.24 19.33 -45.75
N LEU A 228 9.22 18.51 -46.01
CA LEU A 228 8.43 18.59 -47.24
C LEU A 228 7.71 19.94 -47.38
N LEU A 229 7.17 20.48 -46.28
CA LEU A 229 6.53 21.80 -46.29
C LEU A 229 7.53 22.91 -46.65
N ARG A 230 8.74 22.89 -46.09
CA ARG A 230 9.80 23.85 -46.41
C ARG A 230 10.26 23.77 -47.87
N CYS A 231 10.27 22.58 -48.47
CA CYS A 231 10.57 22.41 -49.89
C CYS A 231 9.48 23.00 -50.79
N LEU A 232 8.20 22.91 -50.38
CA LEU A 232 7.07 23.44 -51.15
C LEU A 232 6.90 24.96 -51.04
N THR A 233 7.33 25.59 -49.93
CA THR A 233 7.19 27.04 -49.72
C THR A 233 8.38 27.87 -50.22
N ASN A 234 9.53 27.24 -50.49
CA ASN A 234 10.77 27.91 -50.93
C ASN A 234 11.10 27.67 -52.42
N GLY A 235 10.17 27.11 -53.20
CA GLY A 235 10.28 26.95 -54.65
C GLY A 235 9.22 27.79 -55.35
#